data_AF-A0A2M7VYQ2-F1
#
_entry.id   AF-A0A2M7VYQ2-F1
#
_cell.length_a   1.000
_cell.length_b   1.000
_cell.length_c   1.000
_cell.angle_alpha   90.00
_cell.angle_beta   90.00
_cell.angle_gamma   90.00
#
_symmetry.space_group_name_H-M   'P 1'
#
loop_
_entity.id
_entity.type
_entity.pdbx_description
1 polymer ?
#
loop_
_entity_poly.entity_id
_entity_poly.type
_entity_poly.pdbx_seq_one_letter_code
_entity_poly.pdbx_strand_id
1 'polypeptide(L)'
;MAKPTRYAPLYCTILTIVTVIMALAAFYSHNPLWIVVGLLPAVIYEVYRTEEGAITKYSSILLLLILVLEIILVVFKINFDLAAFFGEESKYVGGYYLPLSDIKIFGPILTAILSVILFFRTAGIYTKWLSVVICLGSLTAVYIINPVFFQSILKVVTNGLLDRINLY
;
A
#
# COMPACT_ATOMS: atom_id res chain seq x y z
N MET A 1 -6.56 -16.31 15.07
CA MET A 1 -6.17 -15.11 15.80
C MET A 1 -4.71 -14.81 15.49
N ALA A 2 -4.29 -13.55 15.64
CA ALA A 2 -2.87 -13.23 15.63
C ALA A 2 -2.21 -13.82 16.88
N LYS A 3 -0.98 -14.32 16.76
CA LYS A 3 -0.23 -14.84 17.93
C LYS A 3 -0.24 -13.82 19.07
N PRO A 4 -0.64 -14.19 20.29
CA PRO A 4 -0.54 -13.31 21.45
C PRO A 4 0.95 -13.16 21.81
N THR A 5 1.57 -12.10 21.33
CA THR A 5 2.94 -11.75 21.71
C THR A 5 2.90 -10.70 22.82
N ARG A 6 3.50 -11.01 23.97
CA ARG A 6 3.64 -10.08 25.11
C ARG A 6 4.27 -8.74 24.71
N TYR A 7 5.11 -8.76 23.68
CA TYR A 7 5.81 -7.59 23.13
C TYR A 7 5.18 -7.03 21.84
N ALA A 8 3.97 -7.45 21.47
CA ALA A 8 3.23 -6.94 20.31
C ALA A 8 3.21 -5.40 20.20
N PRO A 9 2.86 -4.63 21.27
CA PRO A 9 2.80 -3.18 21.17
C PRO A 9 4.18 -2.58 20.88
N LEU A 10 5.23 -3.07 21.53
CA LEU A 10 6.60 -2.58 21.35
C LEU A 10 7.05 -2.70 19.89
N TYR A 11 6.85 -3.86 19.27
CA TYR A 11 7.19 -4.07 17.86
C TYR A 11 6.35 -3.18 16.93
N CYS A 12 5.04 -3.08 17.15
CA CYS A 12 4.18 -2.21 16.35
C CYS A 12 4.63 -0.74 16.41
N THR A 13 5.02 -0.25 17.59
CA THR A 13 5.53 1.12 17.75
C THR A 13 6.87 1.32 17.03
N ILE A 14 7.83 0.40 17.21
CA ILE A 14 9.14 0.49 16.54
C ILE A 14 8.96 0.48 15.01
N LEU A 15 8.15 -0.43 14.49
CA LEU A 15 7.89 -0.55 13.06
C LEU A 15 7.18 0.70 12.50
N THR A 16 6.28 1.30 13.27
CA THR A 16 5.65 2.58 12.91
C THR A 16 6.68 3.69 12.82
N ILE A 17 7.57 3.81 13.81
CA ILE A 17 8.64 4.82 13.83
C ILE A 17 9.57 4.65 12.63
N VAL A 18 10.01 3.42 12.36
CA VAL A 18 10.85 3.10 11.19
C VAL A 18 10.15 3.50 9.89
N THR A 19 8.87 3.13 9.74
CA THR A 19 8.08 3.50 8.54
C THR A 19 7.98 5.03 8.38
N VAL A 20 7.75 5.76 9.47
CA VAL A 20 7.68 7.23 9.44
C VAL A 20 9.02 7.86 9.06
N ILE A 21 10.13 7.39 9.64
CA ILE A 21 11.48 7.90 9.29
C ILE A 21 11.75 7.67 7.80
N MET A 22 11.42 6.48 7.30
CA MET A 22 11.63 6.13 5.90
C MET A 22 10.68 6.90 4.95
N ALA A 23 9.46 7.21 5.38
CA ALA A 23 8.55 8.11 4.65
C ALA A 23 9.15 9.51 4.53
N LEU A 24 9.66 10.08 5.62
CA LEU A 24 10.32 11.38 5.62
C LEU A 24 11.56 11.39 4.72
N ALA A 25 12.37 10.33 4.76
CA ALA A 25 13.52 10.17 3.87
C ALA A 25 13.10 10.06 2.39
N ALA A 26 11.98 9.39 2.10
CA ALA A 26 11.42 9.28 0.76
C ALA A 26 10.98 10.65 0.23
N PHE A 27 10.31 11.46 1.05
CA PHE A 27 9.94 12.83 0.69
C PHE A 27 11.15 13.72 0.43
N TYR A 28 12.16 13.65 1.30
CA TYR A 28 13.37 14.47 1.14
C TYR A 28 14.15 14.11 -0.15
N SER A 29 14.30 12.82 -0.42
CA SER A 29 15.08 12.33 -1.57
C SER A 29 14.28 12.18 -2.86
N HIS A 30 12.95 12.37 -2.82
CA HIS A 30 12.03 12.11 -3.93
C HIS A 30 12.16 10.69 -4.50
N ASN A 31 12.67 9.74 -3.71
CA ASN A 31 12.91 8.37 -4.13
C ASN A 31 11.95 7.43 -3.38
N PRO A 32 11.05 6.73 -4.09
CA PRO A 32 10.08 5.84 -3.45
C PRO A 32 10.72 4.62 -2.77
N LEU A 33 11.97 4.25 -3.11
CA LEU A 33 12.65 3.10 -2.49
C LEU A 33 12.70 3.19 -0.97
N TRP A 34 12.88 4.40 -0.42
CA TRP A 34 12.97 4.57 1.03
C TRP A 34 11.70 4.09 1.72
N ILE A 35 10.52 4.52 1.27
CA ILE A 35 9.26 4.10 1.90
C ILE A 35 8.95 2.62 1.62
N VAL A 36 9.23 2.13 0.42
CA VAL A 36 9.00 0.71 0.06
C VAL A 36 9.87 -0.22 0.92
N VAL A 37 11.15 0.11 1.11
CA VAL A 37 12.04 -0.63 2.01
C VAL A 37 11.65 -0.44 3.47
N GLY A 38 11.20 0.75 3.86
CA GLY A 38 10.71 1.03 5.21
C GLY A 38 9.47 0.22 5.60
N LEU A 39 8.66 -0.17 4.62
CA LEU A 39 7.49 -1.04 4.81
C LEU A 39 7.85 -2.52 5.00
N LEU A 40 9.02 -2.98 4.55
CA LEU A 40 9.41 -4.39 4.63
C LEU A 40 9.35 -4.95 6.06
N PRO A 41 9.97 -4.31 7.08
CA PRO A 41 9.88 -4.80 8.45
C PRO A 41 8.44 -4.92 8.96
N ALA A 42 7.57 -3.98 8.58
CA ALA A 42 6.16 -4.00 8.95
C ALA A 42 5.43 -5.19 8.30
N VAL A 43 5.61 -5.38 6.99
CA VAL A 43 4.97 -6.47 6.26
C VAL A 43 5.51 -7.84 6.72
N ILE A 44 6.82 -7.98 6.94
CA ILE A 44 7.42 -9.23 7.45
C ILE A 44 6.82 -9.58 8.81
N TYR A 45 6.70 -8.60 9.72
CA TYR A 45 6.08 -8.83 11.02
C TYR A 45 4.60 -9.19 10.89
N GLU A 46 3.88 -8.60 9.93
CA GLU A 46 2.50 -8.96 9.60
C GLU A 46 2.38 -10.41 9.11
N VAL A 47 3.27 -10.88 8.23
CA VAL A 47 3.28 -12.29 7.78
C VAL A 47 3.55 -13.23 8.96
N TYR A 48 4.55 -12.90 9.79
CA TYR A 48 4.92 -13.73 10.94
C TYR A 48 3.77 -13.91 11.94
N ARG A 49 2.99 -12.85 12.20
CA ARG A 49 1.91 -12.89 13.19
C ARG A 49 0.58 -13.44 12.66
N THR A 50 0.41 -13.49 11.34
CA THR A 50 -0.86 -13.84 10.72
C THR A 50 -0.97 -15.36 10.59
N GLU A 51 -1.59 -16.00 11.57
CA GLU A 51 -1.63 -17.47 11.65
C GLU A 51 -2.96 -18.10 11.25
N GLU A 52 -4.05 -17.34 11.18
CA GLU A 52 -5.39 -17.93 10.95
C GLU A 52 -6.21 -17.17 9.92
N GLY A 53 -7.00 -17.96 9.17
CA GLY A 53 -7.84 -17.56 8.05
C GLY A 53 -7.11 -17.75 6.72
N ALA A 54 -7.67 -18.54 5.80
CA ALA A 54 -7.07 -18.76 4.48
C ALA A 54 -6.83 -17.41 3.78
N ILE A 55 -7.85 -16.54 3.76
CA ILE A 55 -7.81 -15.24 3.07
C ILE A 55 -6.77 -14.30 3.70
N THR A 56 -6.74 -14.15 5.03
CA THR A 56 -5.81 -13.27 5.75
C THR A 56 -4.35 -13.74 5.64
N LYS A 57 -4.12 -15.05 5.66
CA LYS A 57 -2.80 -15.64 5.42
C LYS A 57 -2.33 -15.40 3.98
N TYR A 58 -3.20 -15.62 2.99
CA TYR A 58 -2.85 -15.31 1.61
C TYR A 58 -2.61 -13.82 1.41
N SER A 59 -3.43 -12.93 1.98
CA SER A 59 -3.25 -11.48 1.88
C SER A 59 -1.94 -10.99 2.47
N SER A 60 -1.53 -11.51 3.64
CA SER A 60 -0.25 -11.13 4.25
C SER A 60 0.96 -11.63 3.45
N ILE A 61 0.93 -12.87 2.95
CA ILE A 61 1.99 -13.40 2.07
C ILE A 61 2.04 -12.63 0.75
N LEU A 62 0.87 -12.34 0.16
CA LEU A 62 0.77 -11.60 -1.10
C LEU A 62 1.28 -10.16 -0.94
N LEU A 63 1.03 -9.51 0.20
CA LEU A 63 1.62 -8.20 0.53
C LEU A 63 3.14 -8.26 0.47
N LEU A 64 3.76 -9.27 1.11
CA LEU A 64 5.20 -9.42 1.10
C LEU A 64 5.74 -9.66 -0.31
N LEU A 65 5.08 -10.53 -1.07
CA LEU A 65 5.48 -10.84 -2.45
C LEU A 65 5.43 -9.59 -3.33
N ILE A 66 4.34 -8.82 -3.27
CA ILE A 66 4.18 -7.58 -4.04
C ILE A 66 5.26 -6.57 -3.65
N LEU A 67 5.52 -6.38 -2.36
CA LEU A 67 6.53 -5.44 -1.89
C LEU A 67 7.93 -5.85 -2.36
N VAL A 68 8.27 -7.15 -2.34
CA VAL A 68 9.54 -7.66 -2.86
C VAL A 68 9.65 -7.44 -4.38
N LEU A 69 8.60 -7.74 -5.14
CA LEU A 69 8.57 -7.46 -6.58
C LEU A 69 8.71 -5.98 -6.88
N GLU A 70 8.06 -5.11 -6.10
CA GLU A 70 8.18 -3.67 -6.24
C GLU A 70 9.61 -3.19 -6.02
N ILE A 71 10.28 -3.67 -4.97
CA ILE A 71 11.69 -3.35 -4.72
C ILE A 71 12.54 -3.75 -5.91
N ILE A 72 12.33 -4.95 -6.45
CA ILE A 72 13.05 -5.41 -7.65
C ILE A 72 12.80 -4.44 -8.83
N LEU A 73 11.54 -4.14 -9.15
CA LEU A 73 11.21 -3.23 -10.27
C LEU A 73 11.85 -1.85 -10.12
N VAL A 74 11.85 -1.29 -8.90
CA VAL A 74 12.40 0.04 -8.65
C VAL A 74 13.94 0.02 -8.65
N VAL A 75 14.58 -1.00 -8.06
CA VAL A 75 16.06 -1.15 -8.03
C VAL A 75 16.61 -1.38 -9.44
N PHE A 76 15.98 -2.25 -10.22
CA PHE A 76 16.40 -2.53 -11.60
C PHE A 76 15.95 -1.45 -12.61
N LYS A 77 15.26 -0.39 -12.14
CA LYS A 77 14.75 0.72 -12.95
C LYS A 77 13.95 0.25 -14.17
N ILE A 78 13.18 -0.82 -14.00
CA ILE A 78 12.32 -1.36 -15.05
C ILE A 78 11.13 -0.39 -15.16
N ASN A 79 11.11 0.41 -16.24
CA ASN A 79 9.98 1.27 -16.58
C ASN A 79 9.14 0.50 -17.58
N PHE A 80 7.88 0.24 -17.24
CA PHE A 80 6.93 -0.31 -18.21
C PHE A 80 5.80 0.69 -18.37
N ASP A 81 5.81 1.34 -19.53
CA ASP A 81 4.81 2.35 -19.85
C ASP A 81 3.49 1.68 -20.22
N LEU A 82 2.52 1.78 -19.31
CA LEU A 82 1.19 1.24 -19.53
C LEU A 82 0.45 2.03 -20.63
N ALA A 83 0.75 3.31 -20.83
CA ALA A 83 0.13 4.10 -21.88
C ALA A 83 0.54 3.57 -23.27
N ALA A 84 1.83 3.30 -23.45
CA ALA A 84 2.34 2.69 -24.68
C ALA A 84 1.77 1.28 -24.91
N PHE A 85 1.56 0.50 -23.85
CA PHE A 85 1.00 -0.86 -23.96
C PHE A 85 -0.49 -0.86 -24.34
N PHE A 86 -1.29 0.06 -23.76
CA PHE A 86 -2.72 0.16 -24.04
C PHE A 86 -3.05 1.05 -25.24
N GLY A 87 -2.09 1.83 -25.76
CA GLY A 87 -2.31 2.79 -26.84
C GLY A 87 -3.12 4.03 -26.43
N GLU A 88 -3.28 4.26 -25.12
CA GLU A 88 -4.11 5.32 -24.55
C GLU A 88 -3.34 6.01 -23.42
N GLU A 89 -3.38 7.35 -23.34
CA GLU A 89 -2.70 8.09 -22.26
C GLU A 89 -3.51 8.07 -20.94
N SER A 90 -4.82 7.86 -21.03
CA SER A 90 -5.71 7.81 -19.88
C SER A 90 -6.83 6.82 -20.11
N LYS A 91 -7.26 6.17 -19.04
CA LYS A 91 -8.34 5.19 -19.06
C LYS A 91 -9.54 5.70 -18.28
N TYR A 92 -10.73 5.60 -18.87
CA TYR A 92 -11.96 5.99 -18.20
C TYR A 92 -12.41 4.90 -17.21
N VAL A 93 -12.45 5.23 -15.92
CA VAL A 93 -12.87 4.32 -14.85
C VAL A 93 -13.75 5.08 -13.87
N GLY A 94 -14.99 4.60 -13.66
CA GLY A 94 -15.88 5.12 -12.61
C GLY A 94 -16.22 6.61 -12.72
N GLY A 95 -16.31 7.16 -13.94
CA GLY A 95 -16.63 8.58 -14.15
C GLY A 95 -15.44 9.51 -14.37
N TYR A 96 -14.21 9.00 -14.23
CA TYR A 96 -12.99 9.83 -14.29
C TYR A 96 -11.95 9.25 -15.24
N TYR A 97 -11.17 10.12 -15.87
CA TYR A 97 -9.99 9.74 -16.65
C TYR A 97 -8.81 9.56 -15.69
N LEU A 98 -8.34 8.32 -15.57
CA LEU A 98 -7.15 7.97 -14.81
C LEU A 98 -5.94 7.97 -15.76
N PRO A 99 -4.88 8.76 -15.49
CA PRO A 99 -3.69 8.72 -16.33
C PRO A 99 -3.05 7.34 -16.21
N LEU A 100 -2.75 6.72 -17.36
CA LEU A 100 -1.97 5.49 -17.39
C LEU A 100 -0.53 5.87 -17.04
N SER A 101 0.00 5.29 -15.98
CA SER A 101 1.32 5.63 -15.45
C SER A 101 2.24 4.41 -15.42
N ASP A 102 3.46 4.55 -14.91
CA ASP A 102 4.42 3.46 -14.86
C ASP A 102 3.88 2.30 -14.00
N ILE A 103 4.19 1.07 -14.39
CA ILE A 103 3.79 -0.15 -13.67
C ILE A 103 4.18 -0.14 -12.19
N LYS A 104 5.20 0.64 -11.83
CA LYS A 104 5.66 0.81 -10.43
C LYS A 104 4.58 1.30 -9.49
N ILE A 105 3.55 1.98 -10.00
CA ILE A 105 2.42 2.46 -9.19
C ILE A 105 1.46 1.32 -8.79
N PHE A 106 1.42 0.23 -9.55
CA PHE A 106 0.51 -0.89 -9.24
C PHE A 106 0.87 -1.61 -7.94
N GLY A 107 2.16 -1.74 -7.62
CA GLY A 107 2.62 -2.37 -6.38
C GLY A 107 2.06 -1.67 -5.12
N PRO A 108 2.29 -0.36 -4.96
CA PRO A 108 1.72 0.45 -3.88
C PRO A 108 0.19 0.43 -3.82
N ILE A 109 -0.50 0.45 -4.96
CA ILE A 109 -1.97 0.39 -4.95
C ILE A 109 -2.46 -0.96 -4.44
N LEU A 110 -1.89 -2.06 -4.95
CA LEU A 110 -2.28 -3.39 -4.53
C LEU A 110 -1.96 -3.62 -3.05
N THR A 111 -0.83 -3.11 -2.56
CA THR A 111 -0.50 -3.17 -1.13
C THR A 111 -1.46 -2.36 -0.28
N ALA A 112 -1.87 -1.16 -0.72
CA ALA A 112 -2.92 -0.38 -0.06
C ALA A 112 -4.23 -1.16 0.02
N ILE A 113 -4.70 -1.72 -1.09
CA ILE A 113 -5.95 -2.50 -1.14
C ILE A 113 -5.89 -3.72 -0.21
N LEU A 114 -4.80 -4.49 -0.27
CA LEU A 114 -4.63 -5.68 0.58
C LEU A 114 -4.55 -5.32 2.06
N SER A 115 -3.92 -4.19 2.40
CA SER A 115 -3.89 -3.69 3.77
C SER A 115 -5.30 -3.32 4.28
N VAL A 116 -6.14 -2.72 3.44
CA VAL A 116 -7.54 -2.43 3.78
C VAL A 116 -8.33 -3.73 3.98
N ILE A 117 -8.12 -4.74 3.13
CA ILE A 117 -8.74 -6.06 3.30
C ILE A 117 -8.32 -6.68 4.64
N LEU A 118 -7.03 -6.64 4.99
CA LEU A 118 -6.54 -7.15 6.27
C LEU A 118 -7.16 -6.42 7.47
N PHE A 119 -7.32 -5.10 7.38
CA PHE A 119 -7.94 -4.29 8.42
C PHE A 119 -9.38 -4.72 8.73
N PHE A 120 -10.19 -4.95 7.69
CA PHE A 120 -11.58 -5.34 7.87
C PHE A 120 -11.77 -6.82 8.19
N ARG A 121 -10.88 -7.70 7.70
CA ARG A 121 -11.00 -9.16 7.90
C ARG A 121 -10.40 -9.65 9.20
N THR A 122 -9.50 -8.91 9.84
CA THR A 122 -8.82 -9.38 11.05
C THR A 122 -9.43 -8.82 12.33
N ALA A 123 -9.62 -9.66 13.35
CA ALA A 123 -10.08 -9.24 14.67
C ALA A 123 -8.94 -8.70 15.57
N GLY A 124 -7.68 -8.98 15.26
CA GLY A 124 -6.53 -8.60 16.09
C GLY A 124 -6.22 -7.10 16.02
N ILE A 125 -6.27 -6.43 17.18
CA ILE A 125 -6.03 -4.97 17.29
C ILE A 125 -4.69 -4.52 16.70
N TYR A 126 -3.64 -5.30 16.93
CA TYR A 126 -2.29 -4.97 16.47
C TYR A 126 -2.05 -5.30 14.99
N THR A 127 -2.81 -6.23 14.42
CA THR A 127 -2.84 -6.46 12.96
C THR A 127 -3.55 -5.29 12.29
N LYS A 128 -4.68 -4.83 12.86
CA LYS A 128 -5.36 -3.61 12.40
C LYS A 128 -4.45 -2.38 12.48
N TRP A 129 -3.65 -2.26 13.54
CA TRP A 129 -2.64 -1.21 13.64
C TRP A 129 -1.67 -1.29 12.45
N LEU A 130 -1.06 -2.46 12.25
CA LEU A 130 -0.02 -2.62 11.25
C LEU A 130 -0.57 -2.45 9.83
N SER A 131 -1.80 -2.90 9.57
CA SER A 131 -2.48 -2.68 8.30
C SER A 131 -2.72 -1.19 8.02
N VAL A 132 -3.01 -0.37 9.05
CA VAL A 132 -3.10 1.10 8.88
C VAL A 132 -1.73 1.68 8.52
N VAL A 133 -0.67 1.26 9.18
CA VAL A 133 0.70 1.72 8.88
C VAL A 133 1.10 1.35 7.45
N ILE A 134 0.84 0.12 7.03
CA ILE A 134 1.11 -0.36 5.66
C ILE A 134 0.28 0.43 4.64
N CYS A 135 -1.01 0.65 4.91
CA CYS A 135 -1.89 1.46 4.06
C CYS A 135 -1.33 2.87 3.87
N LEU A 136 -1.04 3.58 4.97
CA LEU A 136 -0.52 4.94 4.89
C LEU A 136 0.85 5.02 4.20
N GLY A 137 1.74 4.07 4.47
CA GLY A 137 3.04 4.00 3.79
C GLY A 137 2.89 3.73 2.30
N SER A 138 1.98 2.85 1.89
CA SER A 138 1.71 2.58 0.47
C SER A 138 1.11 3.79 -0.25
N LEU A 139 0.18 4.52 0.38
CA LEU A 139 -0.37 5.77 -0.17
C LEU A 139 0.72 6.84 -0.31
N THR A 140 1.64 6.89 0.65
CA THR A 140 2.82 7.76 0.57
C THR A 140 3.70 7.38 -0.62
N ALA A 141 3.93 6.09 -0.88
CA ALA A 141 4.65 5.63 -2.05
C ALA A 141 3.95 6.04 -3.37
N VAL A 142 2.62 5.87 -3.47
CA VAL A 142 1.85 6.32 -4.65
C VAL A 142 2.03 7.82 -4.88
N TYR A 143 1.92 8.64 -3.83
CA TYR A 143 2.08 10.09 -3.93
C TYR A 143 3.47 10.49 -4.41
N ILE A 144 4.53 9.86 -3.91
CA ILE A 144 5.92 10.15 -4.30
C ILE A 144 6.18 9.72 -5.75
N ILE A 145 5.62 8.60 -6.21
CA ILE A 145 5.82 8.12 -7.58
C ILE A 145 5.07 9.00 -8.58
N ASN A 146 3.78 9.28 -8.33
CA ASN A 146 2.98 10.14 -9.20
C ASN A 146 1.89 10.88 -8.40
N PRO A 147 2.12 12.17 -8.07
CA PRO A 147 1.16 12.95 -7.29
C PRO A 147 -0.13 13.25 -8.06
N VAL A 148 -0.07 13.35 -9.39
CA VAL A 148 -1.26 13.62 -10.24
C VAL A 148 -2.20 12.41 -10.19
N PHE A 149 -1.65 11.21 -10.38
CA PHE A 149 -2.41 9.97 -10.31
C PHE A 149 -3.02 9.76 -8.91
N PHE A 150 -2.25 10.04 -7.85
CA PHE A 150 -2.75 10.00 -6.46
C PHE A 150 -3.98 10.89 -6.25
N GLN A 151 -3.92 12.15 -6.72
CA GLN A 151 -5.05 13.08 -6.59
C GLN A 151 -6.29 12.60 -7.36
N SER A 152 -6.09 12.02 -8.54
CA SER A 152 -7.19 11.46 -9.34
C SER A 152 -7.86 10.29 -8.62
N ILE A 153 -7.10 9.34 -8.07
CA ILE A 153 -7.66 8.26 -7.25
C ILE A 153 -8.39 8.81 -6.03
N LEU A 154 -7.79 9.78 -5.33
CA LEU A 154 -8.38 10.34 -4.12
C LEU A 154 -9.74 10.98 -4.42
N LYS A 155 -9.86 11.74 -5.53
CA LYS A 155 -11.14 12.29 -6.01
C LYS A 155 -12.18 11.21 -6.31
N VAL A 156 -11.77 10.14 -7.01
CA VAL A 156 -12.67 9.00 -7.31
C VAL A 156 -13.20 8.38 -6.03
N VAL A 157 -12.32 8.13 -5.05
CA VAL A 157 -12.68 7.52 -3.77
C VAL A 157 -13.58 8.45 -2.96
N THR A 158 -13.23 9.73 -2.82
CA THR A 158 -14.04 10.69 -2.04
C THR A 158 -15.41 10.90 -2.66
N ASN A 159 -15.50 11.04 -3.99
CA ASN A 159 -16.77 11.27 -4.66
C ASN A 159 -17.64 10.01 -4.61
N GLY A 160 -17.07 8.83 -4.82
CA GLY A 160 -17.80 7.57 -4.67
C GLY A 160 -18.30 7.32 -3.23
N LEU A 161 -17.57 7.79 -2.21
CA LEU A 161 -18.02 7.74 -0.81
C LEU A 161 -19.14 8.75 -0.55
N LEU A 162 -19.00 9.99 -1.02
CA LEU A 162 -20.03 11.03 -0.88
C LEU A 162 -21.34 10.64 -1.57
N ASP A 163 -21.28 10.07 -2.78
CA ASP A 163 -22.45 9.59 -3.51
C ASP A 163 -23.17 8.49 -2.72
N ARG A 164 -22.43 7.58 -2.08
CA ARG A 164 -23.04 6.56 -1.20
C ARG A 164 -23.69 7.15 0.03
N ILE A 165 -23.18 8.26 0.57
CA ILE A 165 -23.76 8.91 1.75
C ILE A 165 -25.00 9.72 1.36
N ASN A 166 -24.99 10.41 0.22
CA ASN A 166 -26.14 11.20 -0.28
C ASN A 166 -27.32 10.36 -0.77
N LEU A 167 -27.12 9.06 -0.99
CA LEU A 167 -28.19 8.10 -1.34
C LEU A 167 -28.93 7.53 -0.11
N TYR A 168 -28.54 7.91 1.11
CA TYR A 168 -29.22 7.61 2.38
C TYR A 168 -29.75 8.89 3.03
#